data_AF-A0A382F1F8-F1
#
_entry.id   AF-A0A382F1F8-F1
#
_cell.length_a   1.000
_cell.length_b   1.000
_cell.length_c   1.000
_cell.angle_alpha   90.00
_cell.angle_beta   90.00
_cell.angle_gamma   90.00
#
_symmetry.space_group_name_H-M   'P 1'
#
loop_
_entity.id
_entity.type
_entity.pdbx_description
1 polymer ?
#
loop_
_entity_poly.entity_id
_entity_poly.type
_entity_poly.pdbx_seq_one_letter_code
_entity_poly.pdbx_strand_id
1 'polypeptide(L)'
;VQRYFLDNQPLYALLLFMPHGVRILATWLLGARAIIPLLLGSWLCWLIFGHSSDSFPLWPSMVSAVVPYISFKMMQLAGLPSFATTDNLTLNWKMLVLAGIIAALLNTAASHVLLSSEFSSSESQSFILTFIIGDMLGMVLFMIITMMTFRWYRSTQLHA
;
A
#
# COMPACT_ATOMS: atom_id res chain seq x y z
N VAL A 1 -0.94 6.44 30.89
CA VAL A 1 -0.24 5.15 30.72
C VAL A 1 0.17 4.88 29.26
N GLN A 2 -0.66 5.22 28.26
CA GLN A 2 -0.30 5.05 26.84
C GLN A 2 0.78 6.04 26.32
N ARG A 3 0.97 7.18 26.98
CA ARG A 3 1.94 8.23 26.60
C ARG A 3 3.38 7.97 27.07
N TYR A 4 3.59 7.07 28.04
CA TYR A 4 4.91 6.82 28.65
C TYR A 4 5.71 5.72 27.91
N PHE A 5 5.05 4.91 27.07
CA PHE A 5 5.70 3.85 26.27
C PHE A 5 6.03 4.29 24.83
N LEU A 6 5.66 5.50 24.42
CA LEU A 6 5.76 5.97 23.03
C LEU A 6 6.88 7.01 22.81
N ASP A 7 7.71 7.29 23.81
CA ASP A 7 8.69 8.37 23.76
C ASP A 7 10.02 7.98 23.08
N ASN A 8 10.19 6.70 22.70
CA ASN A 8 11.45 6.19 22.14
C ASN A 8 11.27 5.09 21.08
N GLN A 9 10.08 5.01 20.47
CA GLN A 9 9.89 4.25 19.25
C GLN A 9 9.40 5.25 18.22
N PRO A 10 10.11 5.47 17.10
CA PRO A 10 9.61 6.35 16.06
C PRO A 10 8.22 5.84 15.65
N LEU A 11 7.40 6.72 15.06
CA LEU A 11 6.03 6.49 14.57
C LEU A 11 5.78 5.22 13.70
N TYR A 12 6.73 4.30 13.60
CA TYR A 12 6.60 2.92 13.19
C TYR A 12 5.44 2.16 13.86
N ALA A 13 4.89 2.56 15.02
CA ALA A 13 3.71 1.87 15.58
C ALA A 13 2.40 2.08 14.76
N LEU A 14 2.37 3.08 13.87
CA LEU A 14 1.37 3.18 12.79
C LEU A 14 1.71 2.28 11.57
N LEU A 15 2.61 1.29 11.73
CA LEU A 15 2.96 0.22 10.76
C LEU A 15 1.77 -0.58 10.24
N LEU A 16 0.57 -0.34 10.76
CA LEU A 16 -0.66 -0.55 9.99
C LEU A 16 -0.68 0.48 8.85
N PHE A 17 0.22 0.28 7.88
CA PHE A 17 0.24 0.96 6.59
C PHE A 17 -0.97 0.48 5.76
N MET A 18 -2.16 0.82 6.25
CA MET A 18 -3.43 0.70 5.57
C MET A 18 -3.46 1.39 4.19
N PRO A 19 -2.65 2.44 3.86
CA PRO A 19 -2.68 2.99 2.52
C PRO A 19 -2.10 2.04 1.47
N HIS A 20 -1.24 1.07 1.82
CA HIS A 20 -0.72 0.13 0.79
C HIS A 20 -1.82 -0.78 0.26
N GLY A 21 -2.66 -1.33 1.15
CA GLY A 21 -3.85 -2.10 0.78
C GLY A 21 -4.82 -1.33 -0.12
N VAL A 22 -5.13 -0.08 0.25
CA VAL A 22 -6.01 0.80 -0.54
C VAL A 22 -5.44 1.04 -1.94
N ARG A 23 -4.13 1.28 -2.05
CA ARG A 23 -3.44 1.46 -3.33
C ARG A 23 -3.58 0.23 -4.24
N ILE A 24 -3.47 -0.97 -3.68
CA ILE A 24 -3.60 -2.22 -4.44
C ILE A 24 -5.04 -2.41 -4.91
N LEU A 25 -6.05 -2.21 -4.06
CA LEU A 25 -7.46 -2.31 -4.48
C LEU A 25 -7.85 -1.23 -5.49
N ALA A 26 -7.46 0.02 -5.26
CA ALA A 26 -7.75 1.12 -6.17
C ALA A 26 -7.15 0.84 -7.56
N THR A 27 -5.92 0.34 -7.61
CA THR A 27 -5.25 -0.02 -8.86
C THR A 27 -5.86 -1.26 -9.52
N TRP A 28 -6.29 -2.24 -8.73
CA TRP A 28 -6.99 -3.41 -9.26
C TRP A 28 -8.32 -3.03 -9.94
N LEU A 29 -9.06 -2.08 -9.37
CA LEU A 29 -10.35 -1.59 -9.88
C LEU A 29 -10.22 -0.62 -11.06
N LEU A 30 -9.29 0.34 -10.96
CA LEU A 30 -9.19 1.47 -11.89
C LEU A 30 -7.98 1.39 -12.84
N GLY A 31 -7.09 0.42 -12.63
CA GLY A 31 -5.84 0.30 -13.39
C GLY A 31 -4.98 1.56 -13.26
N ALA A 32 -4.46 2.05 -14.39
CA ALA A 32 -3.67 3.28 -14.46
C ALA A 32 -4.43 4.53 -13.99
N ARG A 33 -5.76 4.54 -14.06
CA ARG A 33 -6.58 5.68 -13.61
C ARG A 33 -6.53 5.87 -12.10
N ALA A 34 -6.06 4.88 -11.33
CA ALA A 34 -5.85 5.01 -9.89
C ALA A 34 -4.70 5.95 -9.53
N ILE A 35 -3.72 6.16 -10.42
CA ILE A 35 -2.49 6.89 -10.09
C ILE A 35 -2.78 8.34 -9.67
N ILE A 36 -3.64 9.04 -10.42
CA ILE A 36 -4.02 10.43 -10.14
C ILE A 36 -4.74 10.57 -8.79
N PRO A 37 -5.83 9.85 -8.50
CA PRO A 37 -6.52 9.95 -7.21
C PRO A 37 -5.65 9.49 -6.04
N LEU A 38 -4.75 8.52 -6.24
CA LEU A 38 -3.79 8.12 -5.21
C LEU A 38 -2.80 9.24 -4.88
N LEU A 39 -2.28 9.93 -5.90
CA LEU A 39 -1.40 11.09 -5.70
C LEU A 39 -2.10 12.25 -5.01
N LEU A 40 -3.34 12.55 -5.41
CA LEU A 40 -4.15 13.57 -4.75
C LEU A 40 -4.43 13.20 -3.30
N GLY A 41 -4.72 11.93 -3.02
CA GLY A 41 -4.88 11.42 -1.66
C GLY A 41 -3.62 11.59 -0.82
N SER A 42 -2.45 11.26 -1.36
CA SER A 42 -1.16 11.47 -0.69
C SER A 42 -0.90 12.95 -0.40
N TRP A 43 -1.20 13.84 -1.35
CA TRP A 43 -1.06 15.28 -1.19
C TRP A 43 -2.00 15.85 -0.13
N LEU A 44 -3.28 15.44 -0.14
CA LEU A 44 -4.25 15.83 0.89
C LEU A 44 -3.84 15.32 2.28
N CYS A 45 -3.36 14.08 2.39
CA CYS A 45 -2.83 13.56 3.64
C CYS A 45 -1.65 14.40 4.15
N TRP A 46 -0.75 14.81 3.25
CA TRP A 46 0.35 15.70 3.61
C TRP A 46 -0.16 17.08 4.06
N LEU A 47 -1.16 17.67 3.41
CA LEU A 47 -1.73 18.95 3.85
C LEU A 47 -2.38 18.87 5.23
N ILE A 48 -3.06 17.77 5.54
CA ILE A 48 -3.80 17.61 6.80
C ILE A 48 -2.87 17.23 7.96
N PHE A 49 -1.91 16.33 7.71
CA PHE A 49 -1.07 15.72 8.75
C PHE A 49 0.40 16.16 8.71
N GLY A 50 0.87 16.73 7.62
CA GLY A 50 2.27 17.04 7.33
C GLY A 50 2.78 18.32 7.99
N HIS A 51 2.57 18.47 9.31
CA HIS A 51 3.13 19.59 10.08
C HIS A 51 4.63 19.46 10.37
N SER A 52 5.29 18.39 9.93
CA SER A 52 6.69 18.07 10.27
C SER A 52 7.68 18.23 9.11
N SER A 53 7.24 18.52 7.89
CA SER A 53 8.13 18.62 6.71
C SER A 53 7.80 19.86 5.88
N ASP A 54 8.82 20.68 5.60
CA ASP A 54 8.67 21.96 4.89
C ASP A 54 8.20 21.81 3.43
N SER A 55 8.35 20.62 2.85
CA SER A 55 7.99 20.33 1.46
C SER A 55 7.33 18.96 1.28
N PHE A 56 6.37 18.89 0.36
CA PHE A 56 5.72 17.64 -0.01
C PHE A 56 6.72 16.63 -0.60
N PRO A 57 6.81 15.38 -0.08
CA PRO A 57 7.67 14.34 -0.63
C PRO A 57 7.08 13.79 -1.93
N LEU A 58 7.21 14.57 -3.00
CA LEU A 58 6.63 14.30 -4.32
C LEU A 58 7.15 12.99 -4.91
N TRP A 59 8.47 12.78 -4.90
CA TRP A 59 9.08 11.60 -5.53
C TRP A 59 8.69 10.27 -4.88
N PRO A 60 8.82 10.10 -3.54
CA PRO A 60 8.34 8.89 -2.87
C PRO A 60 6.84 8.66 -3.09
N SER A 61 6.03 9.72 -3.07
CA SER A 61 4.58 9.62 -3.28
C SER A 61 4.23 9.14 -4.70
N MET A 62 4.89 9.70 -5.72
CA MET A 62 4.73 9.29 -7.12
C MET A 62 5.11 7.84 -7.35
N VAL A 63 6.28 7.43 -6.87
CA VAL A 63 6.72 6.03 -6.95
C VAL A 63 5.69 5.12 -6.32
N SER A 64 5.22 5.47 -5.12
CA SER A 64 4.30 4.61 -4.39
C SER A 64 2.89 4.53 -5.00
N ALA A 65 2.48 5.53 -5.79
CA ALA A 65 1.23 5.47 -6.57
C ALA A 65 1.38 4.62 -7.85
N VAL A 66 2.57 4.60 -8.47
CA VAL A 66 2.83 3.90 -9.74
C VAL A 66 3.19 2.43 -9.54
N VAL A 67 3.91 2.09 -8.48
CA VAL A 67 4.38 0.73 -8.20
C VAL A 67 3.27 -0.33 -8.22
N PRO A 68 2.11 -0.15 -7.57
CA PRO A 68 0.98 -1.07 -7.68
C PRO A 68 0.60 -1.41 -9.12
N TYR A 69 0.57 -0.40 -10.00
CA TYR A 69 0.22 -0.58 -11.41
C TYR A 69 1.29 -1.39 -12.15
N ILE A 70 2.56 -1.13 -11.87
CA ILE A 70 3.68 -1.91 -12.42
C ILE A 70 3.55 -3.38 -11.99
N SER A 71 3.24 -3.65 -10.71
CA SER A 71 3.05 -5.02 -10.21
C SER A 71 1.95 -5.77 -10.95
N PHE A 72 0.79 -5.13 -11.17
CA PHE A 72 -0.29 -5.72 -11.96
C PHE A 72 0.09 -5.92 -13.44
N LYS A 73 0.88 -5.01 -14.03
CA LYS A 73 1.40 -5.19 -15.40
C LYS A 73 2.40 -6.34 -15.49
N MET A 74 3.27 -6.54 -14.48
CA MET A 74 4.17 -7.69 -14.43
C MET A 74 3.40 -9.01 -14.37
N MET A 75 2.34 -9.06 -13.56
CA MET A 75 1.46 -10.23 -13.49
C MET A 75 0.71 -10.47 -14.81
N GLN A 76 0.28 -9.40 -15.49
CA GLN A 76 -0.32 -9.48 -16.82
C GLN A 76 0.65 -10.07 -17.84
N LEU A 77 1.91 -9.63 -17.83
CA LEU A 77 2.97 -10.16 -18.70
C LEU A 77 3.28 -11.63 -18.41
N ALA A 78 3.14 -12.07 -17.16
CA ALA A 78 3.25 -13.47 -16.76
C ALA A 78 2.02 -14.32 -17.13
N GLY A 79 1.03 -13.76 -17.82
CA GLY A 79 -0.20 -14.47 -18.21
C GLY A 79 -1.20 -14.68 -17.08
N LEU A 80 -1.04 -13.97 -15.95
CA LEU A 80 -1.90 -14.12 -14.79
C LEU A 80 -3.05 -13.06 -14.80
N PRO A 81 -4.22 -13.37 -14.22
CA PRO A 81 -5.36 -12.45 -14.16
C PRO A 81 -5.03 -11.20 -13.32
N SER A 82 -4.89 -10.04 -13.95
CA SER A 82 -4.26 -8.87 -13.32
C SER A 82 -5.26 -7.79 -12.88
N PHE A 83 -6.21 -7.41 -13.73
CA PHE A 83 -7.15 -6.32 -13.44
C PHE A 83 -8.58 -6.84 -13.30
N ALA A 84 -9.44 -6.07 -12.62
CA ALA A 84 -10.88 -6.32 -12.65
C ALA A 84 -11.40 -6.13 -14.08
N THR A 85 -12.04 -7.17 -14.63
CA THR A 85 -12.71 -7.11 -15.94
C THR A 85 -14.21 -7.03 -15.72
N THR A 86 -14.92 -6.27 -16.55
CA THR A 86 -16.39 -6.09 -16.48
C THR A 86 -17.14 -7.43 -16.46
N ASP A 87 -16.62 -8.44 -17.16
CA ASP A 87 -17.22 -9.77 -17.27
C ASP A 87 -16.92 -10.70 -16.08
N ASN A 88 -15.94 -10.35 -15.24
CA ASN A 88 -15.53 -11.16 -14.12
C ASN A 88 -15.07 -10.30 -12.94
N LEU A 89 -16.05 -9.74 -12.23
CA LEU A 89 -15.84 -9.01 -10.98
C LEU A 89 -15.53 -9.94 -9.78
N THR A 90 -15.32 -11.24 -10.00
CA THR A 90 -15.00 -12.15 -8.90
C THR A 90 -13.59 -11.83 -8.40
N LEU A 91 -13.55 -11.29 -7.18
CA LEU A 91 -12.32 -10.87 -6.53
C LEU A 91 -11.47 -12.11 -6.21
N ASN A 92 -10.49 -12.40 -7.07
CA ASN A 92 -9.53 -13.47 -6.81
C ASN A 92 -8.51 -12.99 -5.77
N TRP A 93 -8.88 -13.13 -4.51
CA TRP A 93 -8.13 -12.59 -3.38
C TRP A 93 -6.68 -13.08 -3.33
N LYS A 94 -6.40 -14.32 -3.78
CA LYS A 94 -5.03 -14.86 -3.84
C LYS A 94 -4.15 -14.03 -4.77
N MET A 95 -4.74 -13.59 -5.88
CA MET A 95 -4.06 -12.80 -6.90
C MET A 95 -3.80 -11.38 -6.42
N LEU A 96 -4.74 -10.79 -5.68
CA LEU A 96 -4.55 -9.50 -5.02
C LEU A 96 -3.47 -9.54 -3.93
N VAL A 97 -3.42 -10.61 -3.14
CA VAL A 97 -2.33 -10.81 -2.17
C VAL A 97 -0.99 -10.90 -2.89
N LEU A 98 -0.90 -11.69 -3.97
CA LEU A 98 0.32 -11.80 -4.77
C LEU A 98 0.74 -10.44 -5.37
N ALA A 99 -0.20 -9.67 -5.91
CA ALA A 99 0.06 -8.33 -6.43
C ALA A 99 0.59 -7.39 -5.34
N GLY A 100 -0.02 -7.46 -4.16
CA GLY A 100 0.42 -6.72 -2.98
C GLY A 100 1.83 -7.06 -2.53
N ILE A 101 2.20 -8.35 -2.53
CA ILE A 101 3.56 -8.78 -2.18
C ILE A 101 4.57 -8.23 -3.19
N ILE A 102 4.29 -8.36 -4.49
CA ILE A 102 5.17 -7.82 -5.55
C ILE A 102 5.29 -6.29 -5.42
N ALA A 103 4.18 -5.60 -5.18
CA ALA A 103 4.16 -4.16 -5.00
C ALA A 103 4.93 -3.70 -3.77
N ALA A 104 4.81 -4.38 -2.64
CA ALA A 104 5.55 -4.05 -1.41
C ALA A 104 7.06 -4.16 -1.63
N LEU A 105 7.51 -5.23 -2.30
CA LEU A 105 8.93 -5.42 -2.63
C LEU A 105 9.46 -4.31 -3.55
N LEU A 106 8.73 -4.00 -4.62
CA LEU A 106 9.10 -2.93 -5.55
C LEU A 106 9.07 -1.55 -4.89
N ASN A 107 8.07 -1.29 -4.04
CA ASN A 107 7.87 -0.02 -3.35
C ASN A 107 9.00 0.23 -2.35
N THR A 108 9.38 -0.80 -1.59
CA THR A 108 10.53 -0.74 -0.68
C THR A 108 11.82 -0.50 -1.47
N ALA A 109 12.07 -1.28 -2.53
CA ALA A 109 13.29 -1.14 -3.32
C ALA A 109 13.42 0.26 -3.93
N ALA A 110 12.35 0.78 -4.51
CA ALA A 110 12.35 2.11 -5.10
C ALA A 110 12.48 3.23 -4.05
N SER A 111 11.81 3.10 -2.90
CA SER A 111 11.93 4.07 -1.80
C SER A 111 13.31 4.05 -1.17
N HIS A 112 13.93 2.88 -1.03
CA HIS A 112 15.30 2.74 -0.55
C HIS A 112 16.30 3.42 -1.49
N VAL A 113 16.18 3.25 -2.81
CA VAL A 113 17.03 3.95 -3.78
C VAL A 113 16.85 5.47 -3.68
N LEU A 114 15.62 5.96 -3.58
CA LEU A 114 15.33 7.40 -3.50
C LEU A 114 15.84 8.05 -2.21
N LEU A 115 15.81 7.33 -1.09
CA LEU A 115 16.23 7.84 0.22
C LEU A 115 17.65 7.42 0.59
N SER A 116 18.35 6.69 -0.28
CA SER A 116 19.70 6.17 -0.02
C SER A 116 20.73 7.27 0.27
N SER A 117 20.51 8.48 -0.21
CA SER A 117 21.35 9.65 0.07
C SER A 117 21.14 10.27 1.45
N GLU A 118 20.04 9.96 2.13
CA GLU A 118 19.66 10.55 3.41
C GLU A 118 19.99 9.65 4.62
N PHE A 119 20.28 8.36 4.39
CA PHE A 119 20.53 7.39 5.46
C PHE A 119 22.00 6.95 5.53
N SER A 120 22.50 6.82 6.76
CA SER A 120 23.75 6.10 7.03
C SER A 120 23.58 4.59 6.73
N SER A 121 24.68 3.89 6.40
CA SER A 121 24.64 2.48 5.97
C SER A 121 24.03 1.53 7.00
N SER A 122 24.11 1.86 8.30
CA SER A 122 23.49 1.10 9.40
C SER A 122 21.98 1.36 9.53
N GLU A 123 21.52 2.60 9.36
CA GLU A 123 20.09 2.94 9.47
C GLU A 123 19.29 2.45 8.27
N SER A 124 19.95 2.38 7.11
CA SER A 124 19.38 1.86 5.88
C SER A 124 18.89 0.41 6.01
N GLN A 125 19.56 -0.45 6.77
CA GLN A 125 19.16 -1.86 6.91
C GLN A 125 17.90 -2.01 7.78
N SER A 126 17.84 -1.27 8.89
CA SER A 126 16.66 -1.23 9.75
C SER A 126 15.46 -0.63 9.02
N PHE A 127 15.66 0.41 8.21
CA PHE A 127 14.61 1.01 7.38
C PHE A 127 13.98 0.01 6.42
N ILE A 128 14.80 -0.74 5.65
CA ILE A 128 14.31 -1.75 4.69
C ILE A 128 13.45 -2.81 5.40
N LEU A 129 13.95 -3.38 6.50
CA LEU A 129 13.26 -4.46 7.20
C LEU A 129 11.93 -4.00 7.80
N THR A 130 11.93 -2.87 8.50
CA THR A 130 10.72 -2.31 9.11
C THR A 130 9.69 -1.89 8.05
N PHE A 131 10.13 -1.36 6.92
CA PHE A 131 9.25 -0.93 5.84
C PHE A 131 8.60 -2.11 5.12
N ILE A 132 9.37 -3.17 4.79
CA ILE A 132 8.83 -4.40 4.19
C ILE A 132 7.82 -5.06 5.14
N ILE A 133 8.18 -5.22 6.42
CA ILE A 133 7.29 -5.85 7.41
C ILE A 133 6.01 -5.02 7.57
N GLY A 134 6.14 -3.69 7.60
CA GLY A 134 5.01 -2.77 7.64
C GLY A 134 4.07 -2.89 6.45
N ASP A 135 4.60 -2.80 5.23
CA ASP A 135 3.80 -2.90 4.02
C ASP A 135 3.13 -4.28 3.90
N MET A 136 3.83 -5.37 4.25
CA MET A 136 3.26 -6.72 4.23
C MET A 136 2.16 -6.92 5.29
N LEU A 137 2.38 -6.50 6.54
CA LEU A 137 1.36 -6.59 7.59
C LEU A 137 0.14 -5.73 7.29
N GLY A 138 0.37 -4.49 6.82
CA GLY A 138 -0.70 -3.57 6.41
C GLY A 138 -1.55 -4.14 5.27
N MET A 139 -0.91 -4.75 4.26
CA MET A 139 -1.58 -5.44 3.17
C MET A 139 -2.43 -6.62 3.65
N VAL A 140 -1.87 -7.50 4.47
CA VAL A 140 -2.57 -8.71 4.94
C VAL A 140 -3.78 -8.31 5.79
N LEU A 141 -3.61 -7.36 6.72
CA LEU A 141 -4.71 -6.88 7.56
C LEU A 141 -5.82 -6.23 6.73
N PHE A 142 -5.46 -5.39 5.76
CA PHE A 142 -6.44 -4.76 4.87
C PHE A 142 -7.20 -5.78 4.02
N MET A 143 -6.51 -6.82 3.51
CA MET A 143 -7.16 -7.92 2.80
C MET A 143 -8.12 -8.70 3.70
N ILE A 144 -7.77 -8.95 4.97
CA ILE A 144 -8.67 -9.60 5.93
C ILE A 144 -9.93 -8.74 6.15
N ILE A 145 -9.78 -7.43 6.38
CA ILE A 145 -10.90 -6.51 6.59
C ILE A 145 -11.83 -6.48 5.36
N THR A 146 -11.26 -6.38 4.17
CA THR A 146 -12.03 -6.34 2.92
C THR A 146 -12.73 -7.67 2.64
N MET A 147 -12.08 -8.82 2.91
CA MET A 147 -12.76 -10.12 2.86
C MET A 147 -13.92 -10.22 3.85
N MET A 148 -13.72 -9.78 5.10
CA MET A 148 -14.77 -9.85 6.14
C MET A 148 -15.96 -8.98 5.77
N THR A 149 -15.72 -7.76 5.28
CA THR A 149 -16.78 -6.84 4.82
C THR A 149 -17.55 -7.40 3.63
N PHE A 150 -16.88 -7.98 2.62
CA PHE A 150 -17.58 -8.63 1.50
C PHE A 150 -18.37 -9.87 1.94
N ARG A 151 -17.83 -10.68 2.85
CA ARG A 151 -18.55 -11.85 3.41
C ARG A 151 -19.79 -11.42 4.17
N TRP A 152 -19.70 -10.36 4.97
CA TRP A 152 -20.82 -9.82 5.72
C TRP A 152 -21.90 -9.21 4.79
N TYR A 153 -21.48 -8.48 3.75
CA TYR A 153 -22.38 -7.95 2.73
C TYR A 153 -23.12 -9.07 1.97
N ARG A 154 -22.42 -10.15 1.62
CA ARG A 154 -23.05 -11.31 0.98
C ARG A 154 -24.01 -12.03 1.93
N SER A 155 -23.67 -12.12 3.21
CA SER A 155 -24.53 -12.74 4.24
C SER A 155 -25.83 -11.95 4.43
N THR A 156 -25.77 -10.62 4.41
CA THR A 156 -26.95 -9.76 4.58
C THR A 156 -27.88 -9.77 3.37
N GLN A 157 -27.32 -9.85 2.14
CA GLN A 157 -28.08 -10.02 0.90
C GLN A 157 -28.80 -11.38 0.80
N LEU A 158 -28.37 -12.40 1.53
CA LEU A 158 -29.05 -13.71 1.59
C LEU A 158 -30.21 -13.74 2.60
N HIS A 159 -30.34 -12.70 3.43
CA HIS A 159 -31.37 -12.57 4.46
C HIS A 159 -32.38 -11.44 4.19
N ALA A 160 -32.28 -10.77 3.04
CA ALA A 160 -33.22 -9.77 2.53
C ALA A 160 -34.01 -10.34 1.36
#